data_AF-A0A7J3P5R6-F1
#
_entry.id   AF-A0A7J3P5R6-F1
#
_cell.length_a   1.000
_cell.length_b   1.000
_cell.length_c   1.000
_cell.angle_alpha   90.00
_cell.angle_beta   90.00
_cell.angle_gamma   90.00
#
_symmetry.space_group_name_H-M   'P 1'
#
loop_
_entity.id
_entity.type
_entity.pdbx_description
1 polymer ?
#
loop_
_entity_poly.entity_id
_entity_poly.type
_entity_poly.pdbx_seq_one_letter_code
_entity_poly.pdbx_strand_id
1 'polypeptide(L)'
;MVVRVHLSSIEIERLASEIAPQVVGSRVQNAYLLPDGSYTIRLRREGVSWELQLLPESLLVLVKGTFEERAEPDGFCRALREHLRGRTLTSLDPFRGERAISIGFEGGLRLCCELYPGGRILLLGGPEGEVLAAYPPLKSGEGLTGPCVSRAEVKGMPSLEEVRSAGPSKKLGSVLVRELGIAPKYANEALHRSGLRGDVRIGDLTEEQLEGLRATLGRLLEEARSGRP
;
A
#
# COMPACT_ATOMS: atom_id res chain seq x y z
N MET A 1 21.68 -4.94 8.18
CA MET A 1 20.28 -5.40 8.28
C MET A 1 19.40 -4.18 8.10
N VAL A 2 18.79 -3.99 6.92
CA VAL A 2 17.89 -2.86 6.67
C VAL A 2 16.57 -3.16 7.37
N VAL A 3 16.16 -2.32 8.31
CA VAL A 3 14.85 -2.42 8.95
C VAL A 3 13.80 -2.15 7.86
N ARG A 4 13.08 -3.18 7.44
CA ARG A 4 11.94 -3.01 6.52
C ARG A 4 10.75 -2.51 7.31
N VAL A 5 10.34 -1.27 7.04
CA VAL A 5 9.11 -0.72 7.59
C VAL A 5 7.95 -1.28 6.79
N HIS A 6 7.02 -1.94 7.46
CA HIS A 6 5.79 -2.46 6.85
C HIS A 6 4.62 -1.57 7.23
N LEU A 7 4.14 -0.83 6.24
CA LEU A 7 2.93 -0.02 6.38
C LEU A 7 1.69 -0.90 6.27
N SER A 8 0.63 -0.58 7.01
CA SER A 8 -0.70 -1.14 6.80
C SER A 8 -1.37 -0.52 5.57
N SER A 9 -2.50 -1.09 5.14
CA SER A 9 -3.31 -0.51 4.07
C SER A 9 -3.76 0.92 4.38
N ILE A 10 -4.17 1.19 5.63
CA ILE A 10 -4.54 2.54 6.09
C ILE A 10 -3.37 3.52 6.02
N GLU A 11 -2.16 3.09 6.36
CA GLU A 11 -0.98 3.95 6.27
C GLU A 11 -0.57 4.21 4.82
N ILE A 12 -0.78 3.24 3.94
CA ILE A 12 -0.59 3.42 2.49
C ILE A 12 -1.65 4.39 1.94
N GLU A 13 -2.91 4.30 2.37
CA GLU A 13 -3.96 5.26 2.03
C GLU A 13 -3.56 6.68 2.47
N ARG A 14 -3.08 6.83 3.70
CA ARG A 14 -2.61 8.11 4.23
C ARG A 14 -1.42 8.64 3.44
N LEU A 15 -0.39 7.82 3.24
CA LEU A 15 0.82 8.18 2.49
C LEU A 15 0.46 8.64 1.08
N ALA A 16 -0.45 7.94 0.40
CA ALA A 16 -0.95 8.34 -0.91
C ALA A 16 -1.62 9.72 -0.87
N SER A 17 -2.47 9.98 0.12
CA SER A 17 -3.15 11.26 0.31
C SER A 17 -2.20 12.43 0.56
N GLU A 18 -1.03 12.17 1.16
CA GLU A 18 0.00 13.19 1.42
C GLU A 18 0.90 13.44 0.20
N ILE A 19 1.24 12.39 -0.55
CA ILE A 19 2.14 12.46 -1.70
C ILE A 19 1.40 13.03 -2.92
N ALA A 20 0.18 12.55 -3.20
CA ALA A 20 -0.52 12.84 -4.46
C ALA A 20 -0.63 14.34 -4.79
N PRO A 21 -1.04 15.24 -3.86
CA PRO A 21 -1.16 16.67 -4.16
C PRO A 21 0.19 17.33 -4.55
N GLN A 22 1.31 16.76 -4.09
CA GLN A 22 2.64 17.30 -4.34
C GLN A 22 3.17 16.92 -5.73
N VAL A 23 2.80 15.74 -6.24
CA VAL A 23 3.44 15.16 -7.44
C VAL A 23 2.52 14.93 -8.63
N VAL A 24 1.20 14.82 -8.44
CA VAL A 24 0.26 14.68 -9.57
C VAL A 24 0.37 15.89 -10.49
N GLY A 25 0.42 15.66 -11.80
CA GLY A 25 0.73 16.66 -12.82
C GLY A 25 2.24 16.87 -13.06
N SER A 26 3.12 16.17 -12.33
CA SER A 26 4.56 16.23 -12.60
C SER A 26 4.95 15.41 -13.82
N ARG A 27 5.92 15.90 -14.58
CA ARG A 27 6.48 15.19 -15.73
C ARG A 27 7.60 14.27 -15.30
N VAL A 28 7.56 13.02 -15.74
CA VAL A 28 8.63 12.04 -15.54
C VAL A 28 9.86 12.45 -16.36
N GLN A 29 10.95 12.75 -15.66
CA GLN A 29 12.24 13.08 -16.29
C GLN A 29 12.98 11.82 -16.71
N ASN A 30 13.04 10.84 -15.81
CA ASN A 30 13.72 9.57 -16.00
C ASN A 30 13.36 8.59 -14.87
N ALA A 31 13.74 7.32 -15.02
CA ALA A 31 13.71 6.31 -13.96
C ALA A 31 15.11 5.77 -13.67
N TYR A 32 15.39 5.33 -12.45
CA TYR A 32 16.70 4.80 -12.07
C TYR A 32 16.58 3.61 -11.12
N LEU A 33 17.58 2.72 -11.17
CA LEU A 33 17.86 1.74 -10.14
C LEU A 33 18.86 2.35 -9.14
N LEU A 34 18.60 2.17 -7.85
CA LEU A 34 19.47 2.61 -6.77
C LEU A 34 20.35 1.45 -6.27
N PRO A 35 21.50 1.71 -5.63
CA PRO A 35 22.42 0.67 -5.16
C PRO A 35 21.80 -0.32 -4.17
N ASP A 36 20.75 0.07 -3.45
CA ASP A 36 20.02 -0.78 -2.51
C ASP A 36 18.97 -1.69 -3.17
N GLY A 37 18.87 -1.66 -4.51
CA GLY A 37 17.90 -2.42 -5.29
C GLY A 37 16.52 -1.76 -5.41
N SER A 38 16.33 -0.56 -4.87
CA SER A 38 15.09 0.20 -5.03
C SER A 38 15.06 0.95 -6.37
N TYR A 39 13.86 1.26 -6.85
CA TYR A 39 13.67 2.05 -8.07
C TYR A 39 13.26 3.47 -7.72
N THR A 40 13.62 4.44 -8.54
CA THR A 40 13.15 5.82 -8.36
C THR A 40 12.67 6.41 -9.68
N ILE A 41 11.56 7.14 -9.61
CA ILE A 41 11.02 7.91 -10.73
C ILE A 41 11.28 9.38 -10.42
N ARG A 42 12.10 10.01 -11.26
CA ARG A 42 12.40 11.43 -11.12
C ARG A 42 11.28 12.24 -11.74
N LEU A 43 10.64 13.07 -10.93
CA LEU A 43 9.51 13.91 -11.29
C LEU A 43 9.93 15.38 -11.31
N ARG A 44 9.32 16.17 -12.19
CA ARG A 44 9.53 17.62 -12.25
C ARG A 44 8.23 18.36 -12.56
N ARG A 45 7.97 19.42 -11.80
CA ARG A 45 6.86 20.37 -12.00
C ARG A 45 7.31 21.74 -11.49
N GLU A 46 7.10 22.78 -12.30
CA GLU A 46 7.33 24.18 -11.90
C GLU A 46 8.71 24.45 -11.26
N GLY A 47 9.77 23.90 -11.87
CA GLY A 47 11.13 24.09 -11.37
C GLY A 47 11.54 23.17 -10.21
N VAL A 48 10.58 22.58 -9.50
CA VAL A 48 10.82 21.64 -8.40
C VAL A 48 10.99 20.22 -8.94
N SER A 49 11.91 19.47 -8.31
CA SER A 49 12.14 18.07 -8.61
C SER A 49 11.95 17.20 -7.37
N TRP A 50 11.36 16.03 -7.61
CA TRP A 50 11.19 15.00 -6.61
C TRP A 50 11.68 13.67 -7.14
N GLU A 51 11.99 12.78 -6.22
CA GLU A 51 12.23 11.37 -6.46
C GLU A 51 11.18 10.56 -5.74
N LEU A 52 10.36 9.87 -6.53
CA LEU A 52 9.40 8.90 -6.04
C LEU A 52 10.07 7.53 -6.02
N GLN A 53 10.57 7.14 -4.84
CA GLN A 53 11.29 5.89 -4.63
C GLN A 53 10.30 4.75 -4.33
N LEU A 54 10.42 3.67 -5.10
CA LEU A 54 9.71 2.41 -4.95
C LEU A 54 10.65 1.43 -4.25
N LEU A 55 10.42 1.17 -2.96
CA LEU A 55 11.17 0.15 -2.22
C LEU A 55 10.39 -1.16 -2.35
N PRO A 56 10.90 -2.15 -3.12
CA PRO A 56 10.19 -3.40 -3.34
C PRO A 56 9.80 -4.07 -2.02
N GLU A 57 8.59 -4.64 -1.98
CA GLU A 57 8.03 -5.36 -0.82
C GLU A 57 7.87 -4.54 0.48
N SER A 58 8.08 -3.21 0.43
CA SER A 58 8.13 -2.37 1.63
C SER A 58 7.23 -1.15 1.54
N LEU A 59 7.66 -0.07 0.88
CA LEU A 59 6.94 1.20 0.88
C LEU A 59 7.34 2.12 -0.27
N LEU A 60 6.62 3.23 -0.37
CA LEU A 60 6.84 4.32 -1.31
C LEU A 60 7.41 5.52 -0.56
N VAL A 61 8.48 6.14 -1.04
CA VAL A 61 9.05 7.36 -0.42
C VAL A 61 9.05 8.50 -1.43
N LEU A 62 8.62 9.68 -1.00
CA LEU A 62 8.83 10.91 -1.75
C LEU A 62 10.01 11.68 -1.17
N VAL A 63 11.04 11.90 -1.97
CA VAL A 63 12.18 12.73 -1.60
C VAL A 63 12.17 14.00 -2.44
N LYS A 64 12.27 15.16 -1.78
CA LYS A 64 12.45 16.44 -2.47
C LYS A 64 13.92 16.62 -2.83
N GLY A 65 14.22 16.94 -4.08
CA GLY A 65 15.59 17.03 -4.59
C GLY A 65 15.97 15.84 -5.46
N THR A 66 17.28 15.57 -5.56
CA THR A 66 17.83 14.51 -6.42
C THR A 66 18.92 13.75 -5.69
N PHE A 67 18.86 12.42 -5.75
CA PHE A 67 19.97 11.55 -5.43
C PHE A 67 20.95 11.53 -6.60
N GLU A 68 22.25 11.48 -6.31
CA GLU A 68 23.27 11.44 -7.35
C GLU A 68 23.70 10.01 -7.70
N GLU A 69 23.74 9.12 -6.70
CA GLU A 69 24.22 7.75 -6.89
C GLU A 69 23.16 6.85 -7.54
N ARG A 70 23.54 6.19 -8.65
CA ARG A 70 22.69 5.30 -9.44
C ARG A 70 23.43 4.01 -9.73
N ALA A 71 22.73 2.89 -9.69
CA ALA A 71 23.24 1.62 -10.18
C ALA A 71 23.03 1.50 -11.71
N GLU A 72 23.67 0.51 -12.32
CA GLU A 72 23.39 0.15 -13.71
C GLU A 72 21.93 -0.28 -13.87
N PRO A 73 21.20 0.21 -14.90
CA PRO A 73 19.80 -0.09 -15.05
C PRO A 73 19.59 -1.56 -15.43
N ASP A 74 18.76 -2.27 -14.67
CA ASP A 74 18.30 -3.61 -15.02
C ASP A 74 17.16 -3.58 -16.08
N GLY A 75 16.61 -4.75 -16.40
CA GLY A 75 15.53 -4.88 -17.39
C GLY A 75 14.28 -4.09 -17.01
N PHE A 76 13.89 -4.11 -15.74
CA PHE A 76 12.72 -3.39 -15.26
C PHE A 76 12.93 -1.87 -15.31
N CYS A 77 14.06 -1.37 -14.83
CA CYS A 77 14.43 0.04 -14.91
C CYS A 77 14.47 0.53 -16.36
N ARG A 78 15.00 -0.28 -17.30
CA ARG A 78 14.99 0.07 -18.73
C ARG A 78 13.56 0.21 -19.27
N ALA A 79 12.67 -0.71 -18.93
CA ALA A 79 11.26 -0.61 -19.33
C ALA A 79 10.57 0.64 -18.74
N LEU A 80 10.83 0.96 -17.46
CA LEU A 80 10.33 2.21 -16.86
C LEU A 80 10.77 3.45 -17.66
N ARG A 81 12.05 3.50 -18.06
CA ARG A 81 12.59 4.60 -18.87
C ARG A 81 11.91 4.68 -20.23
N GLU A 82 11.74 3.55 -20.89
CA GLU A 82 11.16 3.47 -22.24
C GLU A 82 9.70 3.95 -22.25
N HIS A 83 8.89 3.49 -21.30
CA HIS A 83 7.45 3.77 -21.31
C HIS A 83 7.07 5.06 -20.60
N LEU A 84 7.73 5.40 -19.48
CA LEU A 84 7.29 6.50 -18.61
C LEU A 84 7.98 7.83 -18.90
N ARG A 85 9.18 7.84 -19.50
CA ARG A 85 9.93 9.08 -19.72
C ARG A 85 9.12 10.07 -20.54
N GLY A 86 9.02 11.30 -20.03
CA GLY A 86 8.28 12.38 -20.67
C GLY A 86 6.76 12.35 -20.46
N ARG A 87 6.21 11.31 -19.82
CA ARG A 87 4.80 11.22 -19.46
C ARG A 87 4.49 12.05 -18.21
N THR A 88 3.24 12.46 -18.09
CA THR A 88 2.72 13.14 -16.90
C THR A 88 2.17 12.13 -15.90
N LEU A 89 2.51 12.25 -14.62
CA LEU A 89 1.87 11.47 -13.55
C LEU A 89 0.45 12.01 -13.34
N THR A 90 -0.56 11.16 -13.51
CA THR A 90 -1.97 11.55 -13.51
C THR A 90 -2.70 11.18 -12.22
N SER A 91 -2.26 10.12 -11.54
CA SER A 91 -2.88 9.70 -10.28
C SER A 91 -1.93 8.89 -9.40
N LEU A 92 -2.28 8.79 -8.12
CA LEU A 92 -1.56 8.00 -7.13
C LEU A 92 -2.61 7.52 -6.12
N ASP A 93 -3.12 6.32 -6.36
CA ASP A 93 -4.35 5.81 -5.77
C ASP A 93 -4.07 4.50 -5.00
N PRO A 94 -4.36 4.45 -3.69
CA PRO A 94 -4.21 3.23 -2.90
C PRO A 94 -5.33 2.24 -3.25
N PHE A 95 -5.04 0.95 -3.16
CA PHE A 95 -6.09 -0.07 -3.17
C PHE A 95 -6.70 -0.15 -1.77
N ARG A 96 -7.98 0.18 -1.64
CA ARG A 96 -8.66 0.23 -0.34
C ARG A 96 -8.55 -1.12 0.37
N GLY A 97 -8.10 -1.08 1.63
CA GLY A 97 -7.93 -2.28 2.46
C GLY A 97 -6.72 -3.15 2.10
N GLU A 98 -6.02 -2.84 1.02
CA GLU A 98 -4.87 -3.60 0.52
C GLU A 98 -3.56 -2.85 0.72
N ARG A 99 -2.47 -3.59 0.84
CA ARG A 99 -1.13 -3.00 0.88
C ARG A 99 -0.58 -2.84 -0.53
N ALA A 100 -1.28 -2.08 -1.36
CA ALA A 100 -0.89 -1.83 -2.74
C ALA A 100 -1.27 -0.41 -3.17
N ILE A 101 -0.56 0.11 -4.17
CA ILE A 101 -0.82 1.43 -4.74
C ILE A 101 -0.70 1.40 -6.27
N SER A 102 -1.60 2.11 -6.94
CA SER A 102 -1.59 2.34 -8.39
C SER A 102 -1.14 3.77 -8.67
N ILE A 103 -0.11 3.93 -9.49
CA ILE A 103 0.40 5.23 -9.93
C ILE A 103 0.06 5.36 -11.41
N GLY A 104 -0.86 6.26 -11.73
CA GLY A 104 -1.31 6.51 -13.09
C GLY A 104 -0.40 7.48 -13.83
N PHE A 105 -0.22 7.23 -15.12
CA PHE A 105 0.49 8.11 -16.04
C PHE A 105 -0.34 8.34 -17.32
N GLU A 106 0.00 9.42 -18.01
CA GLU A 106 -0.57 9.78 -19.31
C GLU A 106 -0.47 8.63 -20.32
N GLY A 107 -1.53 8.45 -21.13
CA GLY A 107 -1.60 7.39 -22.14
C GLY A 107 -2.08 6.03 -21.61
N GLY A 108 -2.72 6.00 -20.44
CA GLY A 108 -3.28 4.77 -19.86
C GLY A 108 -2.23 3.85 -19.23
N LEU A 109 -1.01 4.35 -19.03
CA LEU A 109 0.06 3.63 -18.35
C LEU A 109 -0.16 3.68 -16.84
N ARG A 110 0.10 2.58 -16.14
CA ARG A 110 0.06 2.55 -14.68
C ARG A 110 1.18 1.70 -14.10
N LEU A 111 1.74 2.14 -12.98
CA LEU A 111 2.57 1.31 -12.12
C LEU A 111 1.75 0.83 -10.94
N CYS A 112 1.63 -0.47 -10.77
CA CYS A 112 1.01 -1.04 -9.59
C CYS A 112 2.07 -1.66 -8.69
N CYS A 113 2.13 -1.22 -7.43
CA CYS A 113 3.14 -1.65 -6.46
C CYS A 113 2.46 -2.36 -5.30
N GLU A 114 2.78 -3.64 -5.11
CA GLU A 114 2.38 -4.43 -3.95
C GLU A 114 3.45 -4.32 -2.86
N LEU A 115 3.09 -3.72 -1.74
CA LEU A 115 4.00 -3.25 -0.69
C LEU A 115 4.03 -4.24 0.49
N TYR A 116 4.26 -5.51 0.17
CA TYR A 116 4.36 -6.60 1.15
C TYR A 116 5.40 -7.64 0.73
N PRO A 117 5.90 -8.48 1.65
CA PRO A 117 6.84 -9.56 1.31
C PRO A 117 6.30 -10.48 0.21
N GLY A 118 7.07 -10.65 -0.86
CA GLY A 118 6.65 -11.39 -2.06
C GLY A 118 5.72 -10.63 -3.03
N GLY A 119 5.39 -9.37 -2.72
CA GLY A 119 4.66 -8.48 -3.61
C GLY A 119 5.50 -8.05 -4.81
N ARG A 120 4.81 -7.63 -5.88
CA ARG A 120 5.43 -7.21 -7.14
C ARG A 120 5.21 -5.74 -7.46
N ILE A 121 6.08 -5.23 -8.32
CA ILE A 121 5.87 -3.96 -9.02
C ILE A 121 5.60 -4.31 -10.48
N LEU A 122 4.44 -3.91 -11.00
CA LEU A 122 4.01 -4.16 -12.36
C LEU A 122 3.86 -2.84 -13.11
N LEU A 123 4.52 -2.74 -14.26
CA LEU A 123 4.23 -1.71 -15.27
C LEU A 123 3.18 -2.27 -16.21
N LEU A 124 2.04 -1.59 -16.29
CA LEU A 124 0.87 -2.03 -17.03
C LEU A 124 0.49 -0.99 -18.09
N GLY A 125 0.02 -1.47 -19.24
CA GLY A 125 -0.43 -0.67 -20.38
C GLY A 125 -1.83 -1.02 -20.85
N GLY A 126 -2.41 -0.12 -21.65
CA GLY A 126 -3.70 -0.33 -22.29
C GLY A 126 -4.90 -0.40 -21.33
N PRO A 127 -6.13 -0.46 -21.89
CA PRO A 127 -7.37 -0.52 -21.10
C PRO A 127 -7.55 -1.85 -20.36
N GLU A 128 -6.99 -2.94 -20.89
CA GLU A 128 -7.08 -4.28 -20.31
C GLU A 128 -5.97 -4.57 -19.28
N GLY A 129 -5.03 -3.65 -19.07
CA GLY A 129 -3.97 -3.79 -18.07
C GLY A 129 -2.91 -4.82 -18.47
N GLU A 130 -2.46 -4.79 -19.72
CA GLU A 130 -1.41 -5.65 -20.24
C GLU A 130 -0.10 -5.43 -19.47
N VAL A 131 0.62 -6.50 -19.13
CA VAL A 131 1.85 -6.38 -18.36
C VAL A 131 3.01 -6.09 -19.29
N LEU A 132 3.53 -4.86 -19.23
CA LEU A 132 4.67 -4.40 -20.02
C LEU A 132 5.99 -4.81 -19.37
N ALA A 133 6.07 -4.73 -18.04
CA ALA A 133 7.23 -5.18 -17.27
C ALA A 133 6.84 -5.52 -15.83
N ALA A 134 7.63 -6.37 -15.18
CA ALA A 134 7.40 -6.77 -13.79
C ALA A 134 8.73 -6.87 -13.02
N TYR A 135 8.68 -6.52 -11.73
CA TYR A 135 9.72 -6.80 -10.76
C TYR A 135 9.13 -7.51 -9.54
N PRO A 136 9.65 -8.69 -9.16
CA PRO A 136 10.60 -9.52 -9.91
C PRO A 136 10.02 -9.99 -11.27
N PRO A 137 10.87 -10.32 -12.26
CA PRO A 137 10.44 -10.80 -13.57
C PRO A 137 9.49 -12.01 -13.48
N LEU A 138 8.52 -12.08 -14.38
CA LEU A 138 7.58 -13.20 -14.43
C LEU A 138 8.27 -14.46 -14.94
N LYS A 139 7.97 -15.60 -14.31
CA LYS A 139 8.38 -16.91 -14.81
C LYS A 139 7.42 -17.36 -15.91
N SER A 140 7.92 -18.18 -16.84
CA SER A 140 7.08 -18.74 -17.90
C SER A 140 5.90 -19.52 -17.30
N GLY A 141 4.67 -19.17 -17.71
CA GLY A 141 3.43 -19.78 -17.21
C GLY A 141 3.02 -19.33 -15.81
N GLU A 142 3.67 -18.34 -15.22
CA GLU A 142 3.28 -17.77 -13.93
C GLU A 142 1.97 -16.98 -14.06
N GLY A 143 0.92 -17.46 -13.39
CA GLY A 143 -0.33 -16.72 -13.25
C GLY A 143 -0.14 -15.52 -12.33
N LEU A 144 -0.65 -14.36 -12.74
CA LEU A 144 -0.66 -13.18 -11.89
C LEU A 144 -1.87 -13.21 -10.96
N THR A 145 -1.64 -12.95 -9.68
CA THR A 145 -2.66 -12.82 -8.64
C THR A 145 -2.35 -11.60 -7.78
N GLY A 146 -3.37 -10.97 -7.19
CA GLY A 146 -3.17 -9.82 -6.32
C GLY A 146 -3.96 -8.59 -6.78
N PRO A 147 -3.97 -7.51 -5.99
CA PRO A 147 -4.78 -6.32 -6.25
C PRO A 147 -4.43 -5.64 -7.58
N CYS A 148 -3.20 -5.79 -8.07
CA CYS A 148 -2.75 -5.17 -9.32
C CYS A 148 -3.39 -5.76 -10.58
N VAL A 149 -3.83 -7.01 -10.52
CA VAL A 149 -4.37 -7.76 -11.66
C VAL A 149 -5.78 -8.29 -11.43
N SER A 150 -6.15 -8.49 -10.17
CA SER A 150 -7.47 -8.94 -9.77
C SER A 150 -8.40 -7.73 -9.69
N ARG A 151 -9.46 -7.71 -10.51
CA ARG A 151 -10.60 -6.81 -10.33
C ARG A 151 -11.55 -7.28 -9.22
N ALA A 152 -11.11 -8.18 -8.33
CA ALA A 152 -11.95 -8.70 -7.27
C ALA A 152 -12.53 -7.54 -6.46
N GLU A 153 -13.84 -7.59 -6.25
CA GLU A 153 -14.53 -6.63 -5.40
C GLU A 153 -13.89 -6.65 -4.01
N VAL A 154 -13.50 -5.47 -3.52
CA VAL A 154 -13.04 -5.31 -2.14
C VAL A 154 -14.20 -5.71 -1.24
N LYS A 155 -14.15 -6.92 -0.66
CA LYS A 155 -15.12 -7.32 0.35
C LYS A 155 -15.02 -6.33 1.51
N GLY A 156 -16.16 -5.77 1.89
CA GLY A 156 -16.23 -4.89 3.05
C GLY A 156 -15.71 -5.61 4.30
N MET A 157 -15.08 -4.85 5.19
CA MET A 157 -14.68 -5.35 6.50
C MET A 157 -15.94 -5.79 7.26
N PRO A 158 -16.02 -7.04 7.76
CA PRO A 158 -17.19 -7.49 8.50
C PRO A 158 -17.31 -6.72 9.82
N SER A 159 -18.52 -6.64 10.37
CA SER A 159 -18.74 -6.07 11.70
C SER A 159 -18.28 -7.03 12.80
N LEU A 160 -18.00 -6.48 13.99
CA LEU A 160 -17.64 -7.30 15.16
C LEU A 160 -18.76 -8.28 15.54
N GLU A 161 -20.02 -7.92 15.33
CA GLU A 161 -21.21 -8.73 15.57
C GLU A 161 -21.30 -9.90 14.60
N GLU A 162 -21.05 -9.66 13.31
CA GLU A 162 -20.99 -10.71 12.29
C GLU A 162 -19.93 -11.74 12.65
N VAL A 163 -18.72 -11.28 13.02
CA VAL A 163 -17.63 -12.19 13.40
C VAL A 163 -17.94 -12.93 14.71
N ARG A 164 -18.54 -12.24 15.70
CA ARG A 164 -18.97 -12.85 16.96
C ARG A 164 -20.00 -13.94 16.74
N SER A 165 -20.97 -13.70 15.85
CA SER A 165 -22.04 -14.64 15.54
C SER A 165 -21.52 -15.85 14.77
N ALA A 166 -20.59 -15.65 13.83
CA ALA A 166 -20.00 -16.72 13.03
C ALA A 166 -18.97 -17.56 13.80
N GLY A 167 -18.34 -17.01 14.85
CA GLY A 167 -17.26 -17.68 15.57
C GLY A 167 -17.04 -17.16 16.99
N PRO A 168 -17.96 -17.40 17.93
CA PRO A 168 -17.90 -16.84 19.28
C PRO A 168 -16.69 -17.33 20.08
N SER A 169 -16.15 -18.50 19.76
CA SER A 169 -15.00 -19.10 20.45
C SER A 169 -13.64 -18.54 20.02
N LYS A 170 -13.60 -17.69 18.98
CA LYS A 170 -12.35 -17.11 18.44
C LYS A 170 -11.77 -16.08 19.41
N LYS A 171 -10.44 -16.10 19.54
CA LYS A 171 -9.69 -15.11 20.34
C LYS A 171 -9.80 -13.73 19.72
N LEU A 172 -10.09 -12.72 20.54
CA LEU A 172 -10.35 -11.35 20.10
C LEU A 172 -9.20 -10.75 19.29
N GLY A 173 -7.95 -10.92 19.73
CA GLY A 173 -6.79 -10.43 18.96
C GLY A 173 -6.67 -11.07 17.58
N SER A 174 -7.01 -12.36 17.46
CA SER A 174 -7.03 -13.05 16.16
C SER A 174 -8.17 -12.57 15.28
N VAL A 175 -9.33 -12.24 15.86
CA VAL A 175 -10.47 -11.66 15.13
C VAL A 175 -10.07 -10.32 14.53
N LEU A 176 -9.53 -9.40 15.33
CA LEU A 176 -9.14 -8.07 14.84
C LEU A 176 -8.14 -8.15 13.68
N VAL A 177 -7.15 -9.05 13.78
CA VAL A 177 -6.10 -9.14 12.74
C VAL A 177 -6.54 -9.92 11.51
N ARG A 178 -7.17 -11.09 11.68
CA ARG A 178 -7.42 -12.02 10.57
C ARG A 178 -8.77 -11.85 9.90
N GLU A 179 -9.80 -11.48 10.67
CA GLU A 179 -11.17 -11.35 10.17
C GLU A 179 -11.46 -9.90 9.77
N LEU A 180 -10.96 -8.94 10.56
CA LEU A 180 -11.13 -7.51 10.28
C LEU A 180 -9.97 -6.89 9.50
N GLY A 181 -8.88 -7.62 9.28
CA GLY A 181 -7.72 -7.12 8.53
C GLY A 181 -6.96 -5.97 9.21
N ILE A 182 -7.13 -5.80 10.52
CA ILE A 182 -6.52 -4.68 11.26
C ILE A 182 -5.07 -5.02 11.56
N ALA A 183 -4.16 -4.10 11.25
CA ALA A 183 -2.74 -4.34 11.50
C ALA A 183 -2.49 -4.57 13.01
N PRO A 184 -1.59 -5.51 13.39
CA PRO A 184 -1.39 -5.89 14.79
C PRO A 184 -1.16 -4.72 15.76
N LYS A 185 -0.43 -3.67 15.32
CA LYS A 185 -0.21 -2.46 16.13
C LYS A 185 -1.50 -1.74 16.51
N TYR A 186 -2.44 -1.61 15.57
CA TYR A 186 -3.73 -0.96 15.80
C TYR A 186 -4.66 -1.85 16.62
N ALA A 187 -4.65 -3.16 16.37
CA ALA A 187 -5.41 -4.11 17.16
C ALA A 187 -4.96 -4.11 18.63
N ASN A 188 -3.65 -4.15 18.88
CA ASN A 188 -3.08 -4.13 20.23
C ASN A 188 -3.39 -2.83 20.97
N GLU A 189 -3.26 -1.69 20.28
CA GLU A 189 -3.56 -0.38 20.88
C GLU A 189 -5.05 -0.24 21.21
N ALA A 190 -5.94 -0.69 20.33
CA ALA A 190 -7.37 -0.65 20.60
C ALA A 190 -7.76 -1.54 21.78
N LEU A 191 -7.21 -2.76 21.86
CA LEU A 191 -7.40 -3.64 23.01
C LEU A 191 -6.92 -2.99 24.30
N HIS A 192 -5.74 -2.37 24.28
CA HIS A 192 -5.18 -1.66 25.42
C HIS A 192 -6.07 -0.50 25.88
N ARG A 193 -6.49 0.38 24.96
CA ARG A 193 -7.39 1.52 25.26
C ARG A 193 -8.76 1.08 25.77
N SER A 194 -9.25 -0.09 25.34
CA SER A 194 -10.51 -0.67 25.81
C SER A 194 -10.37 -1.51 27.09
N GLY A 195 -9.17 -1.66 27.65
CA GLY A 195 -8.93 -2.50 28.83
C GLY A 195 -9.18 -4.00 28.59
N LEU A 196 -9.15 -4.44 27.33
CA LEU A 196 -9.42 -5.81 26.92
C LEU A 196 -8.12 -6.57 26.64
N ARG A 197 -8.15 -7.89 26.81
CA ARG A 197 -7.03 -8.76 26.47
C ARG A 197 -7.33 -9.53 25.18
N GLY A 198 -6.31 -9.68 24.33
CA GLY A 198 -6.46 -10.35 23.04
C GLY A 198 -6.71 -11.87 23.13
N ASP A 199 -6.50 -12.48 24.30
CA ASP A 199 -6.74 -13.89 24.59
C ASP A 199 -8.19 -14.22 24.98
N VAL A 200 -9.00 -13.22 25.31
CA VAL A 200 -10.43 -13.36 25.59
C VAL A 200 -11.17 -13.76 24.30
N ARG A 201 -12.23 -14.54 24.42
CA ARG A 201 -13.05 -14.92 23.27
C ARG A 201 -14.06 -13.83 22.95
N ILE A 202 -14.32 -13.59 21.67
CA ILE A 202 -15.26 -12.55 21.25
C ILE A 202 -16.69 -12.80 21.76
N GLY A 203 -17.09 -14.06 21.95
CA GLY A 203 -18.38 -14.44 22.53
C GLY A 203 -18.51 -14.18 24.03
N ASP A 204 -17.39 -13.97 24.74
CA ASP A 204 -17.37 -13.70 26.18
C ASP A 204 -17.49 -12.19 26.49
N LEU A 205 -17.49 -11.33 25.46
CA LEU A 205 -17.63 -9.88 25.62
C LEU A 205 -19.09 -9.49 25.86
N THR A 206 -19.30 -8.56 26.80
CA THR A 206 -20.60 -7.89 26.95
C THR A 206 -20.88 -6.95 25.78
N GLU A 207 -22.14 -6.60 25.53
CA GLU A 207 -22.50 -5.61 24.51
C GLU A 207 -21.81 -4.26 24.74
N GLU A 208 -21.68 -3.83 26.01
CA GLU A 208 -20.97 -2.60 26.37
C GLU A 208 -19.48 -2.67 26.00
N GLN A 209 -18.82 -3.80 26.27
CA GLN A 209 -17.42 -4.01 25.89
C GLN A 209 -17.24 -4.04 24.37
N LEU A 210 -18.17 -4.67 23.65
CA LEU A 210 -18.14 -4.76 22.19
C LEU A 210 -18.30 -3.37 21.55
N GLU A 211 -19.24 -2.58 22.04
CA GLU A 211 -19.48 -1.22 21.56
C GLU A 211 -18.33 -0.27 21.92
N GLY A 212 -17.80 -0.37 23.13
CA GLY A 212 -16.61 0.37 23.56
C GLY A 212 -15.38 0.06 22.69
N LEU A 213 -15.18 -1.22 22.34
CA LEU A 213 -14.12 -1.64 21.44
C LEU A 213 -14.33 -1.10 20.02
N ARG A 214 -15.56 -1.17 19.48
CA ARG A 214 -15.90 -0.61 18.16
C ARG A 214 -15.60 0.88 18.09
N ALA A 215 -16.07 1.65 19.07
CA ALA A 215 -15.86 3.10 19.13
C ALA A 215 -14.37 3.44 19.26
N THR A 216 -13.62 2.66 20.03
CA THR A 216 -12.17 2.83 20.19
C THR A 216 -11.42 2.53 18.89
N LEU A 217 -11.75 1.42 18.23
CA LEU A 217 -11.21 1.08 16.91
C LEU A 217 -11.52 2.16 15.88
N GLY A 218 -12.78 2.60 15.80
CA GLY A 218 -13.20 3.64 14.86
C GLY A 218 -12.40 4.94 15.01
N ARG A 219 -12.24 5.42 16.25
CA ARG A 219 -11.42 6.61 16.54
C ARG A 219 -9.97 6.42 16.14
N LEU A 220 -9.36 5.30 16.51
CA LEU A 220 -7.96 5.02 16.25
C LEU A 220 -7.66 4.86 14.75
N LEU A 221 -8.55 4.25 13.98
CA LEU A 221 -8.39 4.14 12.53
C LEU A 221 -8.59 5.51 11.85
N GLU A 222 -9.43 6.39 12.40
CA GLU A 222 -9.59 7.76 11.92
C GLU A 222 -8.40 8.66 12.26
N GLU A 223 -7.82 8.54 13.46
CA GLU A 223 -6.54 9.15 13.84
C GLU A 223 -5.46 8.77 12.82
N ALA A 224 -5.33 7.47 12.51
CA ALA A 224 -4.38 6.97 11.52
C ALA A 224 -4.62 7.51 10.09
N ARG A 225 -5.89 7.65 9.67
CA ARG A 225 -6.25 8.18 8.34
C ARG A 225 -6.06 9.68 8.22
N SER A 226 -6.27 10.42 9.29
CA SER A 226 -6.15 11.87 9.32
C SER A 226 -4.70 12.33 9.56
N GLY A 227 -3.85 11.46 10.11
CA GLY A 227 -2.49 11.80 10.51
C GLY A 227 -2.45 12.76 11.71
N ARG A 228 -3.54 12.83 12.49
CA ARG A 228 -3.63 13.65 13.69
C ARG A 228 -3.46 12.76 14.93
N PRO A 229 -2.62 13.16 15.90
CA PRO A 229 -2.50 12.47 17.17
C PRO A 229 -3.77 12.57 18.01
#